data_AF-A0A8I2K5D2-F1
#
_entry.id   AF-A0A8I2K5D2-F1
#
_cell.length_a   1.000
_cell.length_b   1.000
_cell.length_c   1.000
_cell.angle_alpha   90.00
_cell.angle_beta   90.00
_cell.angle_gamma   90.00
#
_symmetry.space_group_name_H-M   'P 1'
#
loop_
_entity.id
_entity.type
_entity.pdbx_description
1 polymer ?
#
loop_
_entity_poly.entity_id
_entity_poly.type
_entity_poly.pdbx_seq_one_letter_code
_entity_poly.pdbx_strand_id
1 'polypeptide(L)' 'MMLTDVTVSAENLLIKKAEEKAHKENKTLNSLFNEWLSQYIQNSNPADEFEEFMARAKYANPGKRFSREEMNAR' A
#
# COMPACT_ATOMS: atom_id res chain seq x y z
N MET A 1 -21.58 -5.23 11.38
CA MET A 1 -20.26 -4.60 11.62
C MET A 1 -20.48 -3.39 12.51
N MET A 2 -19.66 -3.19 13.54
CA MET A 2 -19.78 -2.07 14.47
C MET A 2 -18.87 -0.93 13.99
N LEU A 3 -19.41 0.30 13.94
CA LEU A 3 -18.64 1.51 13.66
C LEU A 3 -18.27 2.17 14.98
N THR A 4 -17.03 2.65 15.09
CA THR A 4 -16.55 3.38 16.27
C THR A 4 -16.11 4.77 15.82
N ASP A 5 -16.66 5.80 16.48
CA ASP A 5 -16.26 7.18 16.21
C ASP A 5 -14.89 7.49 16.82
N VAL A 6 -14.06 8.19 16.05
CA VAL A 6 -12.72 8.63 16.47
C VAL A 6 -12.63 10.14 16.25
N THR A 7 -12.17 10.87 17.27
CA THR A 7 -11.88 12.30 17.16
C THR A 7 -10.40 12.50 16.85
N VAL A 8 -10.10 13.15 15.73
CA VAL A 8 -8.72 13.46 15.31
C VAL A 8 -8.54 14.97 15.27
N SER A 9 -7.47 15.46 15.88
CA SER A 9 -7.06 16.86 15.82
C SER A 9 -5.88 17.01 14.86
N ALA A 10 -5.98 17.96 13.92
CA ALA A 10 -4.93 18.32 12.98
C ALA A 10 -5.03 19.80 12.63
N GLU A 11 -4.01 20.35 11.99
CA GLU A 11 -4.06 21.73 11.49
C GLU A 11 -5.21 21.91 10.49
N ASN A 12 -5.95 23.02 10.62
CA ASN A 12 -7.11 23.30 9.77
C ASN A 12 -6.76 23.29 8.27
N LEU A 13 -5.58 23.79 7.93
CA LEU A 13 -5.08 23.82 6.55
C LEU A 13 -4.86 22.41 5.98
N LEU A 14 -4.46 21.45 6.80
CA LEU A 14 -4.27 20.06 6.39
C LEU A 14 -5.62 19.39 6.12
N ILE A 15 -6.60 19.58 7.01
CA ILE A 15 -7.95 19.02 6.84
C ILE A 15 -8.57 19.55 5.55
N LYS A 16 -8.53 20.87 5.31
CA LYS A 16 -9.08 21.48 4.10
C LYS A 16 -8.45 20.93 2.82
N LYS A 17 -7.12 20.83 2.78
CA LYS A 17 -6.41 20.27 1.61
C LYS A 17 -6.76 18.80 1.39
N ALA A 18 -6.91 18.03 2.46
CA ALA A 18 -7.29 16.63 2.37
C ALA A 18 -8.72 16.46 1.83
N GLU A 19 -9.66 17.30 2.27
CA GLU A 19 -11.03 17.33 1.74
C GLU A 19 -11.08 17.72 0.26
N GLU A 20 -10.37 18.78 -0.14
CA GLU A 20 -10.28 19.20 -1.54
C GLU A 20 -9.74 18.08 -2.44
N LYS A 21 -8.71 17.36 -1.97
CA LYS A 21 -8.16 16.21 -2.67
C LYS A 21 -9.17 15.07 -2.76
N ALA A 22 -9.84 14.74 -1.65
CA ALA A 22 -10.86 13.70 -1.61
C ALA A 22 -12.00 13.98 -2.60
N HIS A 23 -12.48 15.23 -2.65
CA HIS A 23 -13.51 15.65 -3.58
C HIS A 23 -13.09 15.50 -5.05
N LYS A 24 -11.83 15.85 -5.39
CA LYS A 24 -11.30 15.63 -6.74
C LYS A 24 -11.28 14.15 -7.13
N GLU A 25 -11.12 13.27 -6.16
CA GLU A 25 -11.09 11.82 -6.33
C GLU A 25 -12.48 11.16 -6.16
N ASN A 26 -13.56 11.94 -6.00
CA ASN A 26 -14.91 11.46 -5.68
C ASN A 26 -14.97 10.57 -4.41
N LYS A 27 -14.12 10.88 -3.42
CA LYS A 27 -14.05 10.21 -2.12
C LYS A 27 -14.40 11.17 -0.99
N THR A 28 -14.70 10.62 0.18
CA THR A 28 -14.84 11.39 1.43
C THR A 28 -13.58 11.27 2.27
N LEU A 29 -13.32 12.27 3.12
CA LEU A 29 -12.20 12.21 4.07
C LEU A 29 -12.30 10.99 4.98
N ASN A 30 -13.51 10.60 5.39
CA ASN A 30 -13.76 9.39 6.17
C ASN A 30 -13.40 8.11 5.40
N SER A 31 -13.72 8.01 4.10
CA SER A 31 -13.33 6.87 3.28
C SER A 31 -11.81 6.75 3.19
N LEU A 32 -11.12 7.88 2.93
CA LEU A 32 -9.65 7.92 2.89
C LEU A 32 -9.02 7.55 4.23
N PHE A 33 -9.62 7.99 5.35
CA PHE A 33 -9.15 7.63 6.69
C PHE A 33 -9.27 6.13 6.96
N ASN A 34 -10.38 5.50 6.57
CA ASN A 34 -10.56 4.05 6.70
C ASN A 34 -9.60 3.26 5.80
N GLU A 35 -9.38 3.72 4.57
CA GLU A 35 -8.37 3.14 3.67
C GLU A 35 -6.96 3.25 4.28
N TRP A 36 -6.62 4.41 4.82
CA TRP A 36 -5.34 4.62 5.50
C TRP A 36 -5.18 3.71 6.72
N LEU A 37 -6.21 3.58 7.58
CA LEU A 37 -6.18 2.65 8.71
C LEU A 37 -5.95 1.21 8.26
N SER A 38 -6.62 0.80 7.17
CA SER A 38 -6.48 -0.54 6.59
C SER A 38 -5.05 -0.79 6.08
N GLN A 39 -4.44 0.21 5.44
CA GLN A 39 -3.03 0.13 5.01
C GLN A 39 -2.07 0.19 6.19
N TYR A 40 -2.37 1.00 7.21
CA TYR A 40 -1.53 1.16 8.40
C TYR A 40 -1.40 -0.14 9.18
N ILE A 41 -2.48 -0.92 9.29
CA ILE A 41 -2.44 -2.25 9.90
C ILE A 41 -1.74 -3.29 9.00
N GLN A 42 -1.84 -3.16 7.68
CA GLN A 42 -1.17 -4.08 6.74
C GLN A 42 0.35 -3.85 6.68
N ASN A 43 0.78 -2.59 6.69
CA ASN A 43 2.19 -2.18 6.65
C ASN A 43 2.96 -2.44 7.96
N SER A 44 2.34 -3.13 8.94
CA SER A 44 2.98 -3.37 10.23
C SER A 44 4.04 -4.47 10.20
N ASN A 45 4.32 -5.10 9.06
CA ASN A 45 5.56 -5.86 8.89
C ASN A 45 6.07 -5.89 7.43
N PRO A 46 6.94 -4.95 7.02
CA PRO A 46 7.63 -5.00 5.73
C PRO A 46 8.40 -6.31 5.51
N ALA A 47 8.79 -6.99 6.60
CA ALA A 47 9.41 -8.31 6.53
C ALA A 47 8.41 -9.38 6.06
N ASP A 48 7.14 -9.30 6.45
CA ASP A 48 6.12 -10.30 6.06
C ASP A 48 5.73 -10.13 4.58
N GLU A 49 5.63 -8.90 4.07
CA GLU A 49 5.39 -8.67 2.64
C GLU A 49 6.57 -9.13 1.78
N PHE A 50 7.80 -8.91 2.25
CA PHE A 50 9.02 -9.38 1.58
C PHE A 50 9.09 -10.92 1.58
N GLU A 51 8.80 -11.56 2.72
CA GLU A 51 8.75 -13.01 2.84
C GLU A 51 7.63 -13.62 1.97
N GLU A 52 6.43 -13.04 1.93
CA GLU A 52 5.37 -13.49 1.02
C GLU A 52 5.75 -13.32 -0.45
N PHE A 53 6.39 -12.21 -0.80
CA PHE A 53 6.88 -11.97 -2.15
C PHE A 53 7.96 -13.00 -2.54
N MET A 54 8.93 -13.26 -1.67
CA MET A 54 9.97 -14.28 -1.86
C MET A 54 9.38 -15.70 -1.93
N ALA A 55 8.38 -16.00 -1.11
CA ALA A 55 7.67 -17.28 -1.14
C ALA A 55 6.92 -17.49 -2.46
N ARG A 56 6.25 -16.44 -2.97
CA ARG A 56 5.64 -16.48 -4.31
C ARG A 56 6.71 -16.61 -5.39
N ALA A 57 7.85 -15.92 -5.30
CA ALA A 57 8.93 -16.01 -6.29
C ALA A 57 9.70 -17.35 -6.26
N LYS A 58 9.42 -18.25 -5.30
CA LYS A 58 10.13 -19.54 -5.14
C LYS A 58 9.98 -20.48 -6.34
N TYR A 59 8.91 -20.36 -7.13
CA TYR A 59 8.76 -21.12 -8.38
C TYR A 59 9.71 -20.63 -9.49
N ALA A 60 10.17 -19.38 -9.39
CA ALA A 60 11.11 -18.77 -10.33
C ALA A 60 12.56 -19.08 -9.91
N ASN A 61 12.85 -20.36 -9.63
CA ASN A 61 14.22 -20.82 -9.50
C ASN A 61 14.69 -21.29 -10.88
N PRO A 62 15.44 -20.48 -11.65
CA PRO A 62 15.76 -20.80 -13.03
C PRO A 62 16.65 -22.03 -13.20
N GLY A 63 17.16 -22.66 -12.13
CA GLY A 63 18.01 -23.86 -12.18
C GLY A 63 19.37 -23.62 -12.86
N LYS A 64 19.57 -22.45 -13.45
CA LYS A 64 20.77 -21.98 -14.12
C LYS A 64 20.87 -20.45 -13.99
N ARG A 65 22.09 -19.94 -13.98
CA ARG A 65 22.35 -18.50 -14.05
C ARG A 65 22.32 -18.10 -15.51
N PHE A 66 21.43 -17.17 -15.87
CA PHE A 66 21.44 -16.58 -17.20
C PHE A 66 22.48 -15.46 -17.23
N SER A 67 23.38 -15.45 -18.22
CA SER A 67 24.26 -14.31 -18.46
C SER A 67 23.49 -13.19 -19.16
N ARG A 68 23.96 -11.94 -19.02
CA ARG A 68 23.33 -10.77 -19.67
C ARG A 68 23.33 -10.89 -21.19
N GLU A 69 24.26 -11.63 -21.78
CA GLU A 69 24.28 -11.88 -23.23
C GLU A 69 23.15 -12.84 -23.64
N GLU A 70 22.81 -13.86 -22.83
CA GLU A 70 21.77 -14.85 -23.15
C GLU A 70 20.35 -14.27 -23.09
N MET A 71 20.08 -13.33 -22.18
CA MET A 71 18.74 -12.71 -22.06
C MET A 71 18.44 -11.65 -23.11
N ASN A 72 19.46 -11.15 -23.82
CA ASN A 72 19.33 -10.10 -24.83
C ASN A 72 19.34 -10.62 -26.27
N ALA A 73 19.59 -11.91 -26.49
CA ALA A 73 19.44 -12.54 -27.79
C ALA A 73 17.95 -12.74 -28.10
N ARG A 74 17.41 -11.93 -29.00
CA ARG A 74 16.06 -12.06 -29.58
C ARG A 74 16.06 -12.95 -30.80
#